data_AF-A0A0W7X0X7-F1
#
_entry.id   AF-A0A0W7X0X7-F1
#
_cell.length_a   1.000
_cell.length_b   1.000
_cell.length_c   1.000
_cell.angle_alpha   90.00
_cell.angle_beta   90.00
_cell.angle_gamma   90.00
#
_symmetry.space_group_name_H-M   'P 1'
#
loop_
_entity.id
_entity.type
_entity.pdbx_description
1 polymer ?
#
loop_
_entity_poly.entity_id
_entity_poly.type
_entity_poly.pdbx_seq_one_letter_code
_entity_poly.pdbx_strand_id
1 'polypeptide(L)'
;MSQQQLRRTPVRPDPGPPPPDTSRQGRFVGWLGGFGCVAAGYAVFQSLVGVLPQELSADAARYGIAAVSGVGTSAAAWLAAALLRARAVGDDTGTAGAAGSRWTTAARRTAAGPGGTAPGTGTGTGPGPFPALAAATHRTLLADLAVLDDPDRGLLTGWPHALDEPTLPVRPTPTGTAYGLHLVLELGVQDGRLNPADLVGTLWRLRLPDGGWAARSQGSVPRPEVTALVLGALARAGADPDRLADEAARCAARFTADLEPSGLARTHVVTTVLRGLLRAAPGSPAIARLRDELVDRTITDPARESRRCWGPTLRPTSAHPTRPSPAHTAQAVVALDRTARVLGDEDVNSRSAREDGIRWLLSCPMPAHEGCADLLNTQEEVRRPHPQDSWRQEVLFVRHFTAAWMVRALLTRGAWDIAVAEGREEALRALLADAVAGVLRQQDEGIWNWDGHDLGRPLWMTYQGLSALRAHAVWMYQPGA
;
A
#
# COMPACT_ATOMS: atom_id res chain seq x y z
N MET A 1 22.94 84.27 -5.18
CA MET A 1 23.48 84.43 -6.56
C MET A 1 23.06 83.23 -7.40
N SER A 2 22.26 83.53 -8.43
CA SER A 2 21.92 82.81 -9.67
C SER A 2 21.81 81.27 -9.71
N GLN A 3 20.59 80.78 -9.97
CA GLN A 3 20.37 79.85 -11.08
C GLN A 3 19.12 80.26 -11.87
N GLN A 4 19.32 80.43 -13.17
CA GLN A 4 18.32 80.75 -14.18
C GLN A 4 17.50 79.51 -14.57
N GLN A 5 16.20 79.77 -14.72
CA GLN A 5 15.22 78.92 -15.38
C GLN A 5 15.46 78.89 -16.90
N LEU A 6 15.36 77.71 -17.51
CA LEU A 6 15.01 77.57 -18.92
C LEU A 6 13.86 76.55 -19.06
N ARG A 7 12.77 77.06 -19.64
CA ARG A 7 11.52 76.37 -20.02
C ARG A 7 11.80 75.28 -21.06
N ARG A 8 11.10 74.14 -20.95
CA ARG A 8 10.83 73.20 -22.05
C ARG A 8 9.32 73.00 -22.20
N THR A 9 8.90 73.01 -23.46
CA THR A 9 7.59 72.77 -24.07
C THR A 9 7.04 71.36 -23.80
N PRO A 10 5.73 71.09 -24.02
CA PRO A 10 5.09 69.83 -23.65
C PRO A 10 5.36 68.73 -24.68
N VAL A 11 5.72 67.53 -24.19
CA VAL A 11 5.91 66.32 -24.99
C VAL A 11 4.63 65.49 -24.98
N ARG A 12 4.23 65.07 -26.18
CA ARG A 12 3.11 64.18 -26.55
C ARG A 12 3.16 62.85 -25.77
N PRO A 13 2.04 62.29 -25.30
CA PRO A 13 2.07 60.99 -24.63
C PRO A 13 2.38 59.86 -25.63
N ASP A 14 3.31 58.99 -25.23
CA ASP A 14 3.64 57.75 -25.91
C ASP A 14 2.46 56.76 -25.88
N PRO A 15 2.24 55.97 -26.95
CA PRO A 15 1.23 54.92 -26.95
C PRO A 15 1.67 53.77 -26.04
N GLY A 16 0.78 53.36 -25.14
CA GLY A 16 1.00 52.21 -24.26
C GLY A 16 1.21 50.90 -25.05
N PRO A 17 1.91 49.92 -24.45
CA PRO A 17 2.24 48.66 -25.12
C PRO A 17 0.96 47.88 -25.50
N PRO A 18 0.93 47.20 -26.66
CA PRO A 18 -0.21 46.39 -27.05
C PRO A 18 -0.40 45.20 -26.10
N PRO A 19 -1.65 44.76 -25.86
CA PRO A 19 -1.91 43.59 -25.03
C PRO A 19 -1.26 42.33 -25.62
N PRO A 20 -0.81 41.38 -24.77
CA PRO A 20 -0.14 40.17 -25.23
C PRO A 20 -1.08 39.34 -26.12
N ASP A 21 -0.62 39.09 -27.33
CA ASP A 21 -1.30 38.30 -28.36
C ASP A 21 -1.33 36.82 -27.97
N THR A 22 -2.38 36.40 -27.25
CA THR A 22 -2.61 35.02 -26.80
C THR A 22 -2.81 34.03 -27.97
N SER A 23 -2.98 34.53 -29.19
CA SER A 23 -3.25 33.69 -30.36
C SER A 23 -2.02 32.92 -30.87
N ARG A 24 -0.80 33.43 -30.63
CA ARG A 24 0.46 32.78 -31.05
C ARG A 24 0.91 31.64 -30.13
N GLN A 25 0.68 31.76 -28.82
CA GLN A 25 1.05 30.72 -27.85
C GLN A 25 0.18 29.46 -27.99
N GLY A 26 -1.11 29.60 -28.31
CA GLY A 26 -1.99 28.45 -28.57
C GLY A 26 -1.59 27.61 -29.79
N ARG A 27 -1.09 28.25 -30.86
CA ARG A 27 -0.60 27.54 -32.05
C ARG A 27 0.72 26.81 -31.82
N PHE A 28 1.61 27.35 -30.99
CA PHE A 28 2.91 26.72 -30.69
C PHE A 28 2.75 25.49 -29.77
N VAL A 29 1.86 25.55 -28.79
CA VAL A 29 1.55 24.42 -27.87
C VAL A 29 0.75 23.32 -28.59
N GLY A 30 -0.15 23.69 -29.52
CA GLY A 30 -0.83 22.71 -30.38
C GLY A 30 0.11 21.99 -31.35
N TRP A 31 1.14 22.66 -31.86
CA TRP A 31 2.17 22.09 -32.73
C TRP A 31 3.11 21.13 -31.97
N LEU A 32 3.55 21.48 -30.76
CA LEU A 32 4.37 20.62 -29.89
C LEU A 32 3.62 19.36 -29.42
N GLY A 33 2.32 19.44 -29.20
CA GLY A 33 1.49 18.27 -28.87
C GLY A 33 1.44 17.21 -29.98
N GLY A 34 1.71 17.59 -31.24
CA GLY A 34 1.83 16.64 -32.36
C GLY A 34 3.08 15.77 -32.28
N PHE A 35 4.18 16.29 -31.72
CA PHE A 35 5.44 15.54 -31.60
C PHE A 35 5.39 14.46 -30.54
N GLY A 36 4.53 14.59 -29.52
CA GLY A 36 4.40 13.58 -28.46
C GLY A 36 3.97 12.21 -28.98
N CYS A 37 3.08 12.17 -29.98
CA CYS A 37 2.60 10.92 -30.58
C CYS A 37 3.69 10.26 -31.43
N VAL A 38 4.43 11.06 -32.22
CA VAL A 38 5.56 10.59 -33.02
C VAL A 38 6.70 10.09 -32.14
N ALA A 39 6.98 10.80 -31.03
CA ALA A 39 7.99 10.39 -30.05
C ALA A 39 7.64 9.06 -29.37
N ALA A 40 6.36 8.85 -29.00
CA ALA A 40 5.89 7.59 -28.43
C ALA A 40 6.05 6.42 -29.42
N GLY A 41 5.68 6.61 -30.69
CA GLY A 41 5.89 5.58 -31.71
C GLY A 41 7.36 5.31 -32.01
N TYR A 42 8.19 6.34 -32.05
CA TYR A 42 9.63 6.17 -32.24
C TYR A 42 10.29 5.42 -31.08
N ALA A 43 9.87 5.67 -29.84
CA ALA A 43 10.34 4.93 -28.67
C ALA A 43 10.00 3.43 -28.76
N VAL A 44 8.78 3.09 -29.18
CA VAL A 44 8.37 1.69 -29.41
C VAL A 44 9.14 1.05 -30.56
N PHE A 45 9.34 1.78 -31.66
CA PHE A 45 10.18 1.31 -32.77
C PHE A 45 11.59 0.97 -32.30
N GLN A 46 12.27 1.89 -31.59
CA GLN A 46 13.63 1.69 -31.09
C GLN A 46 13.71 0.52 -30.10
N SER A 47 12.73 0.41 -29.19
CA SER A 47 12.67 -0.69 -28.23
C SER A 47 12.52 -2.04 -28.93
N LEU A 48 11.67 -2.15 -29.95
CA LEU A 48 11.45 -3.41 -30.66
C LEU A 48 12.63 -3.77 -31.55
N VAL A 49 13.28 -2.80 -32.18
CA VAL A 49 14.56 -3.04 -32.87
C VAL A 49 15.59 -3.59 -31.88
N GLY A 50 15.68 -3.09 -30.65
CA GLY A 50 16.62 -3.58 -29.64
C GLY A 50 16.32 -4.99 -29.09
N VAL A 51 15.04 -5.37 -29.01
CA VAL A 51 14.59 -6.60 -28.33
C VAL A 51 14.32 -7.78 -29.29
N LEU A 52 13.98 -7.51 -30.56
CA LEU A 52 13.66 -8.59 -31.49
C LEU A 52 14.90 -9.47 -31.81
N PRO A 53 14.76 -10.81 -31.82
CA PRO A 53 15.86 -11.74 -32.05
C PRO A 53 16.54 -11.51 -33.41
N GLN A 54 17.86 -11.67 -33.47
CA GLN A 54 18.62 -11.59 -34.72
C GLN A 54 18.31 -12.74 -35.70
N GLU A 55 17.66 -13.80 -35.24
CA GLU A 55 17.32 -14.99 -36.04
C GLU A 55 16.06 -14.84 -36.90
N LEU A 56 15.35 -13.70 -36.82
CA LEU A 56 14.33 -13.35 -37.81
C LEU A 56 15.05 -13.12 -39.16
N SER A 57 15.04 -14.15 -40.01
CA SER A 57 15.93 -14.40 -41.16
C SER A 57 15.90 -13.38 -42.31
N ALA A 58 15.26 -12.23 -42.14
CA ALA A 58 15.45 -11.07 -42.99
C ALA A 58 15.36 -9.80 -42.13
N ASP A 59 16.40 -8.97 -42.15
CA ASP A 59 16.40 -7.65 -41.49
C ASP A 59 15.15 -6.84 -41.84
N ALA A 60 14.64 -7.01 -43.06
CA ALA A 60 13.39 -6.42 -43.54
C ALA A 60 12.16 -6.79 -42.68
N ALA A 61 12.06 -8.03 -42.17
CA ALA A 61 10.96 -8.45 -41.32
C ALA A 61 11.04 -7.82 -39.93
N ARG A 62 12.25 -7.70 -39.36
CA ARG A 62 12.49 -7.07 -38.06
C ARG A 62 12.18 -5.58 -38.09
N TYR A 63 12.68 -4.86 -39.09
CA TYR A 63 12.35 -3.45 -39.29
C TYR A 63 10.89 -3.25 -39.65
N GLY A 64 10.28 -4.18 -40.41
CA GLY A 64 8.87 -4.18 -40.73
C GLY A 64 7.97 -4.25 -39.49
N ILE A 65 8.22 -5.22 -38.60
CA ILE A 65 7.46 -5.39 -37.34
C ILE A 65 7.63 -4.17 -36.44
N ALA A 66 8.87 -3.68 -36.27
CA ALA A 66 9.13 -2.50 -35.46
C ALA A 66 8.44 -1.25 -36.05
N ALA A 67 8.48 -1.07 -37.37
CA ALA A 67 7.87 0.08 -38.05
C ALA A 67 6.35 0.07 -37.93
N VAL A 68 5.69 -1.07 -38.19
CA VAL A 68 4.24 -1.21 -38.05
C VAL A 68 3.81 -0.95 -36.60
N SER A 69 4.56 -1.47 -35.63
CA SER A 69 4.26 -1.28 -34.21
C SER A 69 4.44 0.16 -33.74
N GLY A 70 5.50 0.85 -34.20
CA GLY A 70 5.74 2.26 -33.92
C GLY A 70 4.69 3.18 -34.55
N VAL A 71 4.29 2.92 -35.80
CA VAL A 71 3.21 3.66 -36.48
C VAL A 71 1.87 3.43 -35.78
N GLY A 72 1.54 2.18 -35.45
CA GLY A 72 0.32 1.83 -34.72
C GLY A 72 0.23 2.53 -33.36
N THR A 73 1.34 2.58 -32.63
CA THR A 73 1.42 3.30 -31.34
C THR A 73 1.25 4.81 -31.51
N SER A 74 1.89 5.40 -32.53
CA SER A 74 1.73 6.83 -32.85
C SER A 74 0.27 7.17 -33.16
N ALA A 75 -0.38 6.35 -33.98
CA ALA A 75 -1.77 6.53 -34.37
C ALA A 75 -2.72 6.38 -33.17
N ALA A 76 -2.50 5.39 -32.30
CA ALA A 76 -3.30 5.19 -31.10
C ALA A 76 -3.16 6.36 -30.11
N ALA A 77 -1.93 6.84 -29.87
CA ALA A 77 -1.67 7.99 -29.02
C ALA A 77 -2.31 9.27 -29.59
N TRP A 78 -2.24 9.46 -30.91
CA TRP A 78 -2.88 10.59 -31.58
C TRP A 78 -4.40 10.53 -31.47
N LEU A 79 -5.00 9.36 -31.68
CA LEU A 79 -6.46 9.17 -31.61
C LEU A 79 -6.97 9.38 -30.18
N ALA A 80 -6.24 8.88 -29.18
CA ALA A 80 -6.55 9.16 -27.77
C ALA A 80 -6.49 10.65 -27.45
N ALA A 81 -5.45 11.36 -27.92
CA ALA A 81 -5.33 12.81 -27.75
C ALA A 81 -6.42 13.59 -28.53
N ALA A 82 -6.87 13.09 -29.68
CA ALA A 82 -7.98 13.66 -30.44
C ALA A 82 -9.32 13.47 -29.70
N LEU A 83 -9.58 12.28 -29.14
CA LEU A 83 -10.80 12.00 -28.37
C LEU A 83 -10.86 12.83 -27.08
N LEU A 84 -9.74 13.01 -26.39
CA LEU A 84 -9.66 13.88 -25.21
C LEU A 84 -9.94 15.34 -25.56
N ARG A 85 -9.45 15.82 -26.71
CA ARG A 85 -9.74 17.17 -27.21
C ARG A 85 -11.21 17.32 -27.62
N ALA A 86 -11.79 16.32 -28.28
CA ALA A 86 -13.20 16.32 -28.66
C ALA A 86 -14.13 16.36 -27.43
N ARG A 87 -13.78 15.64 -26.35
CA ARG A 87 -14.50 15.71 -25.07
C ARG A 87 -14.39 17.08 -24.42
N ALA A 88 -13.21 17.69 -24.43
CA ALA A 88 -13.00 19.02 -23.84
C ALA A 88 -13.78 20.14 -24.55
N VAL A 89 -14.07 19.99 -25.85
CA VAL A 89 -14.89 20.95 -26.61
C VAL A 89 -16.40 20.75 -26.39
N GLY A 90 -16.82 19.52 -26.05
CA GLY A 90 -18.23 19.22 -25.73
C GLY A 90 -18.71 19.83 -24.41
N ASP A 91 -17.82 20.02 -23.44
CA ASP A 91 -18.15 20.56 -22.12
C ASP A 91 -18.36 22.09 -22.11
N ASP A 92 -17.87 22.82 -23.12
CA ASP A 92 -17.97 24.29 -23.18
C ASP A 92 -19.26 24.80 -23.88
N THR A 93 -20.16 23.92 -24.35
CA THR A 93 -21.34 24.33 -25.16
C THR A 93 -22.73 23.94 -24.62
N GLY A 94 -22.88 23.49 -23.36
CA GLY A 94 -24.17 22.97 -22.88
C GLY A 94 -24.71 23.55 -21.57
N THR A 95 -25.49 24.64 -21.64
CA THR A 95 -26.52 24.94 -20.62
C THR A 95 -27.87 24.31 -20.99
N ALA A 96 -28.53 23.74 -19.96
CA ALA A 96 -29.95 23.37 -19.84
C ALA A 96 -30.41 21.98 -20.35
N GLY A 97 -30.85 21.13 -19.40
CA GLY A 97 -31.90 20.12 -19.64
C GLY A 97 -31.62 18.70 -19.17
N ALA A 98 -32.31 18.30 -18.10
CA ALA A 98 -32.83 16.95 -17.78
C ALA A 98 -31.89 15.71 -17.66
N ALA A 99 -31.91 15.17 -16.43
CA ALA A 99 -32.02 13.75 -16.05
C ALA A 99 -31.04 12.69 -16.63
N GLY A 100 -30.25 12.11 -15.71
CA GLY A 100 -29.79 10.72 -15.77
C GLY A 100 -28.28 10.54 -16.03
N SER A 101 -27.67 9.58 -15.33
CA SER A 101 -26.28 9.11 -15.47
C SER A 101 -25.24 10.02 -14.78
N ARG A 102 -24.87 9.82 -13.50
CA ARG A 102 -24.00 8.77 -12.91
C ARG A 102 -22.68 8.57 -13.68
N TRP A 103 -21.59 8.85 -12.98
CA TRP A 103 -20.16 8.75 -13.34
C TRP A 103 -19.59 9.89 -14.19
N THR A 104 -19.00 10.88 -13.51
CA THR A 104 -17.61 11.39 -13.68
C THR A 104 -17.49 12.85 -13.26
N THR A 105 -16.65 13.13 -12.25
CA THR A 105 -16.00 14.43 -12.05
C THR A 105 -14.81 14.16 -11.13
N ALA A 106 -13.65 13.78 -11.67
CA ALA A 106 -12.66 14.61 -12.36
C ALA A 106 -11.78 15.41 -11.38
N ALA A 107 -10.51 15.04 -11.40
CA ALA A 107 -9.40 15.88 -11.00
C ALA A 107 -9.49 17.26 -11.67
N ARG A 108 -9.51 18.32 -10.85
CA ARG A 108 -9.18 19.68 -11.29
C ARG A 108 -8.25 20.35 -10.28
N ARG A 109 -6.96 20.21 -10.60
CA ARG A 109 -5.85 21.18 -10.52
C ARG A 109 -5.61 22.01 -9.25
N THR A 110 -4.38 21.84 -8.79
CA THR A 110 -3.44 22.83 -8.25
C THR A 110 -3.57 24.26 -8.82
N ALA A 111 -3.66 25.24 -7.92
CA ALA A 111 -2.90 26.49 -7.93
C ALA A 111 -3.24 27.36 -6.70
N ALA A 112 -2.31 27.47 -5.75
CA ALA A 112 -2.22 28.64 -4.87
C ALA A 112 -0.78 28.76 -4.34
N GLY A 113 -0.12 29.86 -4.67
CA GLY A 113 1.24 30.20 -4.25
C GLY A 113 1.32 30.71 -2.80
N PRO A 114 2.51 31.16 -2.37
CA PRO A 114 2.89 31.26 -0.96
C PRO A 114 2.43 32.57 -0.33
N GLY A 115 1.88 32.50 0.87
CA GLY A 115 1.55 33.66 1.70
C GLY A 115 1.28 33.21 3.13
N GLY A 116 2.23 33.49 4.02
CA GLY A 116 2.10 33.18 5.44
C GLY A 116 0.99 33.98 6.12
N THR A 117 0.37 33.39 7.13
CA THR A 117 -0.14 34.07 8.33
C THR A 117 -0.42 33.03 9.42
N ALA A 118 -0.04 33.38 10.64
CA ALA A 118 -0.01 32.58 11.86
C ALA A 118 -1.42 32.12 12.33
N PRO A 119 -1.51 31.16 13.28
CA PRO A 119 -2.75 30.45 13.57
C PRO A 119 -3.69 31.30 14.43
N GLY A 120 -4.87 31.58 13.89
CA GLY A 120 -6.00 32.11 14.64
C GLY A 120 -6.66 30.99 15.43
N THR A 121 -6.73 31.18 16.74
CA THR A 121 -7.57 30.47 17.69
C THR A 121 -9.04 30.56 17.24
N GLY A 122 -9.60 29.42 16.82
CA GLY A 122 -10.98 29.32 16.35
C GLY A 122 -11.52 27.93 16.58
N THR A 123 -12.38 27.82 17.58
CA THR A 123 -13.21 26.67 17.97
C THR A 123 -13.90 26.02 16.77
N GLY A 124 -13.46 24.81 16.42
CA GLY A 124 -14.12 23.91 15.48
C GLY A 124 -14.13 22.49 16.05
N THR A 125 -15.03 22.22 17.00
CA THR A 125 -15.34 20.87 17.51
C THR A 125 -16.14 20.07 16.48
N GLY A 126 -15.62 19.95 15.26
CA GLY A 126 -16.03 18.94 14.30
C GLY A 126 -15.20 17.67 14.50
N PRO A 127 -15.72 16.47 14.22
CA PRO A 127 -14.86 15.29 14.12
C PRO A 127 -13.74 15.57 13.11
N GLY A 128 -12.50 15.24 13.45
CA GLY A 128 -11.35 15.39 12.56
C GLY A 128 -11.52 14.62 11.23
N PRO A 129 -10.50 14.60 10.35
CA PRO A 129 -10.63 13.99 9.02
C PRO A 129 -10.91 12.46 9.05
N PHE A 130 -10.62 11.78 10.16
CA PHE A 130 -10.72 10.32 10.25
C PHE A 130 -12.16 9.77 10.21
N PRO A 131 -13.16 10.31 10.94
CA PRO A 131 -14.55 9.87 10.78
C PRO A 131 -15.11 9.97 9.35
N ALA A 132 -14.77 11.02 8.61
CA ALA A 132 -15.18 11.15 7.20
C ALA A 132 -14.55 10.05 6.33
N LEU A 133 -13.25 9.78 6.55
CA LEU A 133 -12.54 8.69 5.90
C LEU A 133 -13.16 7.32 6.21
N ALA A 134 -13.44 7.05 7.49
CA ALA A 134 -14.09 5.81 7.94
C ALA A 134 -15.48 5.62 7.30
N ALA A 135 -16.28 6.69 7.22
CA ALA A 135 -17.57 6.66 6.55
C ALA A 135 -17.45 6.40 5.03
N ALA A 136 -16.43 6.98 4.37
CA ALA A 136 -16.15 6.68 2.97
C ALA A 136 -15.74 5.22 2.77
N THR A 137 -14.82 4.70 3.58
CA THR A 137 -14.41 3.28 3.55
C THR A 137 -15.61 2.35 3.75
N HIS A 138 -16.46 2.63 4.74
CA HIS A 138 -17.66 1.83 5.00
C HIS A 138 -18.61 1.77 3.80
N ARG A 139 -18.93 2.94 3.20
CA ARG A 139 -19.81 3.00 2.02
C ARG A 139 -19.26 2.19 0.86
N THR A 140 -17.96 2.28 0.60
CA THR A 140 -17.32 1.57 -0.51
C THR A 140 -17.27 0.07 -0.27
N LEU A 141 -16.91 -0.37 0.95
CA LEU A 141 -16.93 -1.80 1.31
C LEU A 141 -18.33 -2.41 1.17
N LEU A 142 -19.37 -1.66 1.55
CA LEU A 142 -20.75 -2.11 1.41
C LEU A 142 -21.17 -2.20 -0.07
N ALA A 143 -20.78 -1.23 -0.90
CA ALA A 143 -21.10 -1.23 -2.32
C ALA A 143 -20.45 -2.41 -3.06
N ASP A 144 -19.24 -2.79 -2.66
CA ASP A 144 -18.46 -3.85 -3.30
C ASP A 144 -18.60 -5.21 -2.57
N LEU A 145 -19.57 -5.37 -1.66
CA LEU A 145 -19.81 -6.63 -0.95
C LEU A 145 -20.33 -7.70 -1.92
N ALA A 146 -19.59 -8.80 -2.04
CA ALA A 146 -20.00 -9.94 -2.85
C ALA A 146 -20.81 -10.95 -2.03
N VAL A 147 -21.97 -11.33 -2.56
CA VAL A 147 -22.82 -12.42 -2.05
C VAL A 147 -22.98 -13.45 -3.17
N LEU A 148 -22.51 -14.66 -2.93
CA LEU A 148 -22.48 -15.75 -3.91
C LEU A 148 -23.02 -17.02 -3.28
N ASP A 149 -23.99 -17.66 -3.93
CA ASP A 149 -24.39 -19.02 -3.56
C ASP A 149 -23.47 -20.03 -4.24
N ASP A 150 -22.56 -20.61 -3.47
CA ASP A 150 -21.55 -21.56 -3.96
C ASP A 150 -22.10 -22.99 -3.85
N PRO A 151 -22.09 -23.80 -4.92
CA PRO A 151 -22.72 -25.12 -4.91
C PRO A 151 -22.09 -26.08 -3.89
N ASP A 152 -20.79 -25.92 -3.58
CA ASP A 152 -20.06 -26.81 -2.67
C ASP A 152 -19.99 -26.26 -1.25
N ARG A 153 -20.09 -24.94 -1.10
CA ARG A 153 -19.86 -24.25 0.18
C ARG A 153 -21.10 -23.59 0.75
N GLY A 154 -22.17 -23.45 -0.03
CA GLY A 154 -23.35 -22.64 0.30
C GLY A 154 -23.09 -21.14 0.19
N LEU A 155 -23.92 -20.34 0.85
CA LEU A 155 -23.87 -18.89 0.76
C LEU A 155 -22.55 -18.29 1.27
N LEU A 156 -21.81 -17.61 0.41
CA LEU A 156 -20.58 -16.88 0.73
C LEU A 156 -20.84 -15.37 0.69
N THR A 157 -20.47 -14.68 1.76
CA THR A 157 -20.55 -13.22 1.89
C THR A 157 -19.18 -12.67 2.23
N GLY A 158 -18.67 -11.73 1.42
CA GLY A 158 -17.37 -11.14 1.68
C GLY A 158 -16.81 -10.44 0.45
N TRP A 159 -15.50 -10.51 0.26
CA TRP A 159 -14.83 -9.77 -0.80
C TRP A 159 -13.78 -10.62 -1.53
N PRO A 160 -13.55 -10.31 -2.82
CA PRO A 160 -12.35 -10.75 -3.54
C PRO A 160 -11.07 -10.19 -2.88
N HIS A 161 -9.89 -10.58 -3.36
CA HIS A 161 -8.63 -10.09 -2.83
C HIS A 161 -8.43 -8.58 -3.13
N ALA A 162 -8.88 -8.12 -4.30
CA ALA A 162 -9.03 -6.71 -4.64
C ALA A 162 -10.42 -6.38 -5.20
N LEU A 163 -10.89 -5.16 -4.91
CA LEU A 163 -12.25 -4.71 -5.24
C LEU A 163 -12.49 -4.56 -6.74
N ASP A 164 -11.43 -4.38 -7.52
CA ASP A 164 -11.44 -4.21 -8.98
C ASP A 164 -11.16 -5.50 -9.75
N GLU A 165 -11.21 -6.66 -9.10
CA GLU A 165 -11.04 -7.94 -9.78
C GLU A 165 -12.11 -8.16 -10.88
N PRO A 166 -11.72 -8.43 -12.14
CA PRO A 166 -12.65 -8.45 -13.28
C PRO A 166 -13.48 -9.74 -13.40
N THR A 167 -13.27 -10.74 -12.54
CA THR A 167 -13.93 -12.04 -12.65
C THR A 167 -15.37 -11.99 -12.17
N LEU A 168 -16.32 -12.26 -13.08
CA LEU A 168 -17.74 -12.43 -12.77
C LEU A 168 -18.15 -13.92 -12.85
N PRO A 169 -18.92 -14.44 -11.87
CA PRO A 169 -19.38 -13.76 -10.67
C PRO A 169 -18.21 -13.49 -9.69
N VAL A 170 -18.27 -12.35 -8.98
CA VAL A 170 -17.27 -12.01 -7.97
C VAL A 170 -17.36 -13.01 -6.82
N ARG A 171 -16.26 -13.71 -6.54
CA ARG A 171 -16.20 -14.74 -5.49
C ARG A 171 -15.43 -14.24 -4.27
N PRO A 172 -16.03 -14.27 -3.06
CA PRO A 172 -15.30 -14.04 -1.82
C PRO A 172 -14.08 -14.97 -1.68
N THR A 173 -12.95 -14.42 -1.25
CA THR A 173 -11.71 -15.19 -1.00
C THR A 173 -11.37 -15.17 0.49
N PRO A 174 -10.57 -16.14 1.01
CA PRO A 174 -10.12 -16.12 2.40
C PRO A 174 -9.39 -14.83 2.74
N THR A 175 -8.45 -14.41 1.89
CA THR A 175 -7.64 -13.20 2.10
C THR A 175 -8.49 -11.93 2.07
N GLY A 176 -9.31 -11.76 1.04
CA GLY A 176 -10.19 -10.60 0.90
C GLY A 176 -11.17 -10.48 2.07
N THR A 177 -11.85 -11.58 2.38
CA THR A 177 -12.85 -11.63 3.46
C THR A 177 -12.22 -11.43 4.84
N ALA A 178 -11.01 -11.94 5.10
CA ALA A 178 -10.32 -11.71 6.37
C ALA A 178 -9.90 -10.25 6.56
N TYR A 179 -9.38 -9.59 5.51
CA TYR A 179 -9.10 -8.16 5.56
C TYR A 179 -10.37 -7.33 5.68
N GLY A 180 -11.44 -7.71 4.97
CA GLY A 180 -12.76 -7.10 5.10
C GLY A 180 -13.33 -7.20 6.51
N LEU A 181 -13.25 -8.37 7.15
CA LEU A 181 -13.65 -8.55 8.55
C LEU A 181 -12.80 -7.68 9.49
N HIS A 182 -11.50 -7.62 9.28
CA HIS A 182 -10.64 -6.71 10.02
C HIS A 182 -11.04 -5.24 9.86
N LEU A 183 -11.40 -4.82 8.65
CA LEU A 183 -11.89 -3.46 8.36
C LEU A 183 -13.21 -3.17 9.06
N VAL A 184 -14.20 -4.07 8.95
CA VAL A 184 -15.50 -3.92 9.64
C VAL A 184 -15.30 -3.77 11.15
N LEU A 185 -14.43 -4.58 11.74
CA LEU A 185 -14.09 -4.47 13.17
C LEU A 185 -13.25 -3.24 13.54
N GLU A 186 -12.56 -2.61 12.57
CA GLU A 186 -11.82 -1.36 12.78
C GLU A 186 -12.74 -0.13 12.70
N LEU A 187 -13.74 -0.19 11.82
CA LEU A 187 -14.78 0.83 11.64
C LEU A 187 -15.78 0.85 12.81
N GLY A 188 -15.89 -0.25 13.56
CA GLY A 188 -16.77 -0.38 14.72
C GLY A 188 -18.24 -0.61 14.33
N VAL A 189 -19.15 -0.43 15.29
CA VAL A 189 -20.59 -0.62 15.06
C VAL A 189 -21.11 0.48 14.15
N GLN A 190 -21.56 0.08 12.96
CA GLN A 190 -22.20 0.94 11.97
C GLN A 190 -23.69 0.58 11.86
N ASP A 191 -24.31 0.81 10.70
CA ASP A 191 -25.75 0.58 10.43
C ASP A 191 -26.18 -0.90 10.31
N GLY A 192 -25.32 -1.85 10.68
CA GLY A 192 -25.62 -3.29 10.70
C GLY A 192 -25.62 -3.99 9.35
N ARG A 193 -25.44 -3.28 8.23
CA ARG A 193 -25.46 -3.88 6.88
C ARG A 193 -24.23 -4.72 6.57
N LEU A 194 -23.10 -4.45 7.25
CA LEU A 194 -21.93 -5.32 7.25
C LEU A 194 -21.91 -6.14 8.54
N ASN A 195 -22.39 -7.38 8.46
CA ASN A 195 -22.50 -8.27 9.61
C ASN A 195 -21.23 -9.13 9.80
N PRO A 196 -20.47 -8.95 10.89
CA PRO A 196 -19.28 -9.77 11.16
C PRO A 196 -19.55 -11.27 11.23
N ALA A 197 -20.74 -11.69 11.70
CA ALA A 197 -21.08 -13.11 11.83
C ALA A 197 -21.16 -13.81 10.46
N ASP A 198 -21.68 -13.14 9.43
CA ASP A 198 -21.76 -13.68 8.07
C ASP A 198 -20.36 -13.85 7.44
N LEU A 199 -19.46 -12.90 7.73
CA LEU A 199 -18.06 -12.95 7.30
C LEU A 199 -17.30 -14.08 8.02
N VAL A 200 -17.51 -14.24 9.33
CA VAL A 200 -16.97 -15.36 10.12
C VAL A 200 -17.46 -16.70 9.56
N GLY A 201 -18.76 -16.83 9.28
CA GLY A 201 -19.34 -18.01 8.66
C GLY A 201 -18.72 -18.32 7.29
N THR A 202 -18.53 -17.29 6.47
CA THR A 202 -17.89 -17.42 5.15
C THR A 202 -16.44 -17.88 5.27
N LEU A 203 -15.65 -17.33 6.19
CA LEU A 203 -14.28 -17.77 6.42
C LEU A 203 -14.23 -19.25 6.82
N TRP A 204 -15.13 -19.71 7.69
CA TRP A 204 -15.20 -21.13 8.04
C TRP A 204 -15.61 -22.03 6.88
N ARG A 205 -16.54 -21.57 6.03
CA ARG A 205 -16.93 -22.28 4.80
C ARG A 205 -15.78 -22.37 3.80
N LEU A 206 -14.93 -21.35 3.72
CA LEU A 206 -13.75 -21.31 2.85
C LEU A 206 -12.54 -22.10 3.39
N ARG A 207 -12.64 -22.70 4.59
CA ARG A 207 -11.59 -23.56 5.14
C ARG A 207 -11.37 -24.79 4.24
N LEU A 208 -10.11 -25.15 4.03
CA LEU A 208 -9.75 -26.34 3.25
C LEU A 208 -10.04 -27.64 4.04
N PRO A 209 -10.24 -28.79 3.37
CA PRO A 209 -10.55 -30.05 4.05
C PRO A 209 -9.53 -30.41 5.12
N ASP A 210 -8.24 -30.32 4.78
CA ASP A 210 -7.11 -30.63 5.68
C ASP A 210 -6.82 -29.50 6.69
N GLY A 211 -7.68 -28.49 6.77
CA GLY A 211 -7.53 -27.34 7.66
C GLY A 211 -6.66 -26.22 7.14
N GLY A 212 -6.83 -25.04 7.73
CA GLY A 212 -6.24 -23.81 7.23
C GLY A 212 -6.89 -23.25 5.96
N TRP A 213 -6.24 -22.23 5.41
CA TRP A 213 -6.68 -21.45 4.26
C TRP A 213 -5.51 -21.16 3.31
N ALA A 214 -5.83 -20.86 2.05
CA ALA A 214 -4.87 -20.55 1.01
C ALA A 214 -5.29 -19.30 0.24
N ALA A 215 -4.33 -18.56 -0.31
CA ALA A 215 -4.64 -17.52 -1.29
C ALA A 215 -4.97 -18.19 -2.63
N ARG A 216 -5.66 -17.45 -3.51
CA ARG A 216 -6.03 -17.96 -4.84
C ARG A 216 -4.83 -18.46 -5.65
N SER A 217 -3.69 -17.79 -5.55
CA SER A 217 -2.45 -18.17 -6.23
C SER A 217 -1.76 -19.42 -5.66
N GLN A 218 -2.24 -19.94 -4.52
CA GLN A 218 -1.62 -21.04 -3.77
C GLN A 218 -2.37 -22.37 -3.93
N GLY A 219 -3.45 -22.38 -4.72
CA GLY A 219 -4.20 -23.58 -5.04
C GLY A 219 -4.95 -24.16 -3.83
N SER A 220 -4.91 -25.48 -3.70
CA SER A 220 -5.69 -26.25 -2.72
C SER A 220 -4.95 -26.59 -1.43
N VAL A 221 -3.73 -26.09 -1.24
CA VAL A 221 -2.91 -26.38 -0.05
C VAL A 221 -2.93 -25.21 0.91
N PRO A 222 -3.25 -25.43 2.19
CA PRO A 222 -3.27 -24.38 3.19
C PRO A 222 -1.88 -23.80 3.40
N ARG A 223 -1.78 -22.48 3.48
CA ARG A 223 -0.52 -21.77 3.68
C ARG A 223 -0.53 -21.00 5.01
N PRO A 224 0.60 -20.99 5.73
CA PRO A 224 0.64 -20.47 7.10
C PRO A 224 0.36 -18.96 7.15
N GLU A 225 0.82 -18.17 6.19
CA GLU A 225 0.57 -16.72 6.13
C GLU A 225 -0.93 -16.39 5.97
N VAL A 226 -1.66 -17.13 5.13
CA VAL A 226 -3.09 -16.92 4.92
C VAL A 226 -3.89 -17.47 6.08
N THR A 227 -3.51 -18.65 6.59
CA THR A 227 -4.14 -19.26 7.76
C THR A 227 -4.02 -18.35 8.98
N ALA A 228 -2.83 -17.80 9.25
CA ALA A 228 -2.62 -16.89 10.37
C ALA A 228 -3.37 -15.55 10.22
N LEU A 229 -3.48 -15.02 9.00
CA LEU A 229 -4.32 -13.86 8.72
C LEU A 229 -5.79 -14.14 9.10
N VAL A 230 -6.34 -15.25 8.63
CA VAL A 230 -7.73 -15.65 8.90
C VAL A 230 -7.95 -15.89 10.40
N LEU A 231 -7.05 -16.63 11.06
CA LEU A 231 -7.08 -16.85 12.51
C LEU A 231 -7.08 -15.52 13.28
N GLY A 232 -6.24 -14.57 12.88
CA GLY A 232 -6.19 -13.25 13.49
C GLY A 232 -7.49 -12.46 13.33
N ALA A 233 -8.18 -12.60 12.19
CA ALA A 233 -9.47 -11.97 11.92
C ALA A 233 -10.60 -12.62 12.74
N LEU A 234 -10.67 -13.95 12.75
CA LEU A 234 -11.66 -14.71 13.50
C LEU A 234 -11.53 -14.49 15.02
N ALA A 235 -10.30 -14.49 15.55
CA ALA A 235 -10.05 -14.21 16.96
C ALA A 235 -10.50 -12.79 17.36
N ARG A 236 -10.25 -11.79 16.50
CA ARG A 236 -10.72 -10.41 16.72
C ARG A 236 -12.25 -10.30 16.66
N ALA A 237 -12.90 -11.15 15.88
CA ALA A 237 -14.36 -11.21 15.79
C ALA A 237 -15.04 -11.96 16.95
N GLY A 238 -14.26 -12.54 17.88
CA GLY A 238 -14.80 -13.34 18.97
C GLY A 238 -15.35 -14.70 18.52
N ALA A 239 -14.75 -15.32 17.49
CA ALA A 239 -15.09 -16.69 17.12
C ALA A 239 -14.75 -17.68 18.25
N ASP A 240 -15.36 -18.87 18.18
CA ASP A 240 -15.21 -19.96 19.16
C ASP A 240 -13.72 -20.22 19.53
N PRO A 241 -13.31 -20.00 20.79
CA PRO A 241 -11.94 -20.17 21.24
C PRO A 241 -11.37 -21.57 21.05
N ASP A 242 -12.15 -22.63 21.26
CA ASP A 242 -11.67 -24.01 21.18
C ASP A 242 -11.37 -24.36 19.71
N ARG A 243 -12.31 -24.01 18.82
CA ARG A 243 -12.14 -24.19 17.39
C ARG A 243 -10.96 -23.39 16.83
N LEU A 244 -10.73 -22.17 17.36
CA LEU A 244 -9.57 -21.36 17.00
C LEU A 244 -8.27 -21.96 17.50
N ALA A 245 -8.22 -22.42 18.75
CA ALA A 245 -7.05 -23.04 19.34
C ALA A 245 -6.62 -24.29 18.55
N ASP A 246 -7.58 -25.12 18.15
CA ASP A 246 -7.33 -26.31 17.33
C ASP A 246 -6.73 -25.97 15.96
N GLU A 247 -7.29 -24.98 15.25
CA GLU A 247 -6.74 -24.54 13.96
C GLU A 247 -5.38 -23.86 14.11
N ALA A 248 -5.18 -23.08 15.19
CA ALA A 248 -3.91 -22.46 15.49
C ALA A 248 -2.83 -23.50 15.81
N ALA A 249 -3.17 -24.56 16.54
CA ALA A 249 -2.28 -25.70 16.80
C ALA A 249 -1.90 -26.42 15.50
N ARG A 250 -2.86 -26.67 14.59
CA ARG A 250 -2.61 -27.23 13.26
C ARG A 250 -1.69 -26.33 12.42
N CYS A 251 -1.94 -25.03 12.42
CA CYS A 251 -1.10 -24.05 11.72
C CYS A 251 0.34 -24.05 12.28
N ALA A 252 0.48 -24.05 13.61
CA ALA A 252 1.78 -24.06 14.29
C ALA A 252 2.57 -25.35 14.01
N ALA A 253 1.90 -26.50 14.03
CA ALA A 253 2.51 -27.81 13.75
C ALA A 253 2.99 -27.95 12.30
N ARG A 254 2.31 -27.31 11.34
CA ARG A 254 2.73 -27.28 9.93
C ARG A 254 3.82 -26.26 9.64
N PHE A 255 3.99 -25.25 10.50
CA PHE A 255 4.98 -24.19 10.28
C PHE A 255 6.32 -24.53 10.94
N THR A 256 6.99 -25.56 10.42
CA THR A 256 8.30 -26.05 10.87
C THR A 256 9.32 -26.02 9.73
N ALA A 257 10.61 -26.14 10.06
CA ALA A 257 11.68 -26.07 9.07
C ALA A 257 11.56 -27.19 8.01
N ASP A 258 11.04 -28.34 8.41
CA ASP A 258 10.88 -29.51 7.53
C ASP A 258 9.68 -29.38 6.60
N LEU A 259 8.59 -28.76 7.08
CA LEU A 259 7.31 -28.71 6.34
C LEU A 259 7.12 -27.40 5.56
N GLU A 260 7.61 -26.28 6.08
CA GLU A 260 7.48 -24.95 5.46
C GLU A 260 8.82 -24.18 5.45
N PRO A 261 9.90 -24.74 4.85
CA PRO A 261 11.21 -24.08 4.79
C PRO A 261 11.14 -22.75 4.05
N SER A 262 10.39 -22.68 2.93
CA SER A 262 10.22 -21.46 2.14
C SER A 262 9.52 -20.36 2.94
N GLY A 263 8.53 -20.71 3.76
CA GLY A 263 7.82 -19.74 4.60
C GLY A 263 8.69 -19.25 5.76
N LEU A 264 9.37 -20.15 6.46
CA LEU A 264 10.26 -19.79 7.58
C LEU A 264 11.48 -18.97 7.15
N ALA A 265 11.88 -19.07 5.88
CA ALA A 265 12.95 -18.24 5.34
C ALA A 265 12.52 -16.77 5.11
N ARG A 266 11.24 -16.41 5.26
CA ARG A 266 10.70 -15.08 4.90
C ARG A 266 10.23 -14.30 6.12
N THR A 267 10.74 -13.08 6.28
CA THR A 267 10.38 -12.18 7.39
C THR A 267 8.88 -11.90 7.41
N HIS A 268 8.28 -11.64 6.24
CA HIS A 268 6.84 -11.39 6.13
C HIS A 268 5.98 -12.55 6.64
N VAL A 269 6.31 -13.78 6.24
CA VAL A 269 5.54 -14.97 6.63
C VAL A 269 5.68 -15.20 8.14
N VAL A 270 6.91 -15.18 8.67
CA VAL A 270 7.16 -15.39 10.11
C VAL A 270 6.45 -14.32 10.95
N THR A 271 6.58 -13.04 10.60
CA THR A 271 5.90 -11.96 11.35
C THR A 271 4.38 -12.02 11.21
N THR A 272 3.83 -12.51 10.09
CA THR A 272 2.39 -12.69 9.90
C THR A 272 1.87 -13.84 10.75
N VAL A 273 2.57 -14.98 10.76
CA VAL A 273 2.20 -16.14 11.59
C VAL A 273 2.29 -15.81 13.07
N LEU A 274 3.39 -15.19 13.51
CA LEU A 274 3.57 -14.75 14.89
C LEU A 274 2.42 -13.83 15.34
N ARG A 275 2.06 -12.82 14.55
CA ARG A 275 0.96 -11.89 14.89
C ARG A 275 -0.42 -12.56 14.85
N GLY A 276 -0.64 -13.54 13.99
CA GLY A 276 -1.87 -14.33 13.95
C GLY A 276 -2.02 -15.22 15.19
N LEU A 277 -0.95 -15.95 15.55
CA LEU A 277 -0.93 -16.81 16.74
C LEU A 277 -1.07 -16.01 18.03
N LEU A 278 -0.39 -14.86 18.16
CA LEU A 278 -0.56 -13.96 19.31
C LEU A 278 -2.01 -13.50 19.55
N ARG A 279 -2.86 -13.55 18.51
CA ARG A 279 -4.28 -13.22 18.61
C ARG A 279 -5.14 -14.45 18.89
N ALA A 280 -4.91 -15.52 18.15
CA ALA A 280 -5.79 -16.70 18.15
C ALA A 280 -5.43 -17.75 19.21
N ALA A 281 -4.15 -17.86 19.58
CA ALA A 281 -3.65 -18.84 20.55
C ALA A 281 -2.41 -18.28 21.27
N PRO A 282 -2.58 -17.29 22.18
CA PRO A 282 -1.46 -16.63 22.85
C PRO A 282 -0.61 -17.57 23.74
N GLY A 283 -1.16 -18.72 24.15
CA GLY A 283 -0.41 -19.77 24.87
C GLY A 283 0.35 -20.75 23.96
N SER A 284 0.37 -20.54 22.63
CA SER A 284 1.06 -21.44 21.71
C SER A 284 2.57 -21.41 21.92
N PRO A 285 3.24 -22.57 22.11
CA PRO A 285 4.70 -22.63 22.24
C PRO A 285 5.43 -22.19 20.96
N ALA A 286 4.74 -22.18 19.82
CA ALA A 286 5.29 -21.67 18.58
C ALA A 286 5.58 -20.16 18.62
N ILE A 287 4.93 -19.38 19.49
CA ILE A 287 5.17 -17.94 19.61
C ILE A 287 6.61 -17.66 20.05
N ALA A 288 7.10 -18.36 21.09
CA ALA A 288 8.48 -18.22 21.56
C ALA A 288 9.48 -18.62 20.47
N ARG A 289 9.28 -19.78 19.83
CA ARG A 289 10.12 -20.25 18.72
C ARG A 289 10.18 -19.25 17.56
N LEU A 290 9.06 -18.65 17.17
CA LEU A 290 9.01 -17.69 16.06
C LEU A 290 9.61 -16.33 16.43
N ARG A 291 9.48 -15.90 17.68
CA ARG A 291 10.21 -14.75 18.21
C ARG A 291 11.71 -15.00 18.10
N ASP A 292 12.18 -16.15 18.57
CA ASP A 292 13.60 -16.50 18.56
C ASP A 292 14.13 -16.59 17.12
N GLU A 293 13.38 -17.20 16.18
CA GLU A 293 13.75 -17.21 14.76
C GLU A 293 13.82 -15.80 14.15
N LEU A 294 13.02 -14.83 14.59
CA LEU A 294 13.17 -13.44 14.14
C LEU A 294 14.42 -12.78 14.72
N VAL A 295 14.67 -12.97 16.01
CA VAL A 295 15.76 -12.33 16.75
C VAL A 295 17.12 -12.86 16.31
N ASP A 296 17.25 -14.18 16.17
CA ASP A 296 18.51 -14.84 15.78
C ASP A 296 18.91 -14.57 14.32
N ARG A 297 17.97 -14.07 13.52
CA ARG A 297 18.12 -13.83 12.08
C ARG A 297 18.13 -12.35 11.71
N THR A 298 18.36 -11.48 12.69
CA THR A 298 18.67 -10.07 12.42
C THR A 298 19.93 -9.95 11.56
N ILE A 299 19.98 -8.93 10.72
CA ILE A 299 21.20 -8.51 10.03
C ILE A 299 21.73 -7.23 10.67
N THR A 300 23.04 -7.08 10.69
CA THR A 300 23.70 -5.84 11.11
C THR A 300 23.92 -4.97 9.88
N ASP A 301 23.45 -3.73 9.91
CA ASP A 301 23.63 -2.78 8.80
C ASP A 301 24.74 -1.76 9.09
N PRO A 302 25.93 -1.89 8.47
CA PRO A 302 27.03 -0.96 8.68
C PRO A 302 26.69 0.48 8.27
N ALA A 303 25.72 0.68 7.37
CA ALA A 303 25.33 2.00 6.91
C ALA A 303 24.49 2.78 7.96
N ARG A 304 23.90 2.09 8.94
CA ARG A 304 23.10 2.70 10.01
C ARG A 304 23.63 2.29 11.37
N GLU A 305 24.81 2.78 11.70
CA GLU A 305 25.46 2.62 13.02
C GLU A 305 25.63 1.15 13.44
N SER A 306 25.72 0.21 12.49
CA SER A 306 25.77 -1.23 12.78
C SER A 306 24.61 -1.70 13.66
N ARG A 307 23.40 -1.12 13.48
CA ARG A 307 22.20 -1.58 14.18
C ARG A 307 21.64 -2.85 13.56
N ARG A 308 20.99 -3.66 14.40
CA ARG A 308 20.25 -4.83 13.96
C ARG A 308 18.96 -4.42 13.25
N CYS A 309 18.67 -5.07 12.14
CA CYS A 309 17.47 -4.86 11.33
C CYS A 309 17.08 -6.13 10.57
N TRP A 310 16.09 -6.04 9.68
CA TRP A 310 15.61 -7.17 8.89
C TRP A 310 15.52 -6.84 7.40
N GLY A 311 15.80 -7.85 6.59
CA GLY A 311 15.49 -7.89 5.15
C GLY A 311 14.32 -8.83 4.85
N PRO A 312 14.00 -9.07 3.57
CA PRO A 312 12.97 -10.04 3.17
C PRO A 312 13.30 -11.50 3.54
N THR A 313 14.59 -11.84 3.65
CA THR A 313 15.04 -13.21 3.89
C THR A 313 15.70 -13.33 5.25
N LEU A 314 15.21 -14.25 6.11
CA LEU A 314 15.77 -14.53 7.44
C LEU A 314 16.96 -15.49 7.40
N ARG A 315 17.07 -16.32 6.35
CA ARG A 315 18.16 -17.28 6.19
C ARG A 315 18.97 -16.98 4.93
N PRO A 316 19.66 -15.82 4.87
CA PRO A 316 20.49 -15.49 3.73
C PRO A 316 21.66 -16.47 3.63
N THR A 317 22.10 -16.77 2.42
CA THR A 317 23.35 -17.49 2.18
C THR A 317 24.46 -16.48 1.90
N SER A 318 25.72 -16.85 2.08
CA SER A 318 26.86 -15.97 1.73
C SER A 318 26.83 -15.55 0.25
N ALA A 319 26.34 -16.43 -0.63
CA ALA A 319 26.15 -16.16 -2.05
C ALA A 319 24.97 -15.20 -2.34
N HIS A 320 23.99 -15.12 -1.44
CA HIS A 320 22.78 -14.32 -1.60
C HIS A 320 22.47 -13.58 -0.29
N PRO A 321 23.27 -12.55 0.06
CA PRO A 321 23.03 -11.76 1.25
C PRO A 321 21.68 -11.04 1.13
N THR A 322 20.96 -10.96 2.25
CA THR A 322 19.73 -10.16 2.30
C THR A 322 20.08 -8.70 2.53
N ARG A 323 19.33 -7.79 1.90
CA ARG A 323 19.51 -6.34 2.10
C ARG A 323 18.56 -5.86 3.21
N PRO A 324 19.00 -4.90 4.06
CA PRO A 324 18.12 -4.19 4.98
C PRO A 324 16.88 -3.64 4.28
N SER A 325 15.73 -3.74 4.94
CA SER A 325 14.46 -3.31 4.41
C SER A 325 13.59 -2.66 5.50
N PRO A 326 13.16 -1.41 5.30
CA PRO A 326 12.26 -0.70 6.22
C PRO A 326 10.94 -1.41 6.45
N ALA A 327 10.30 -1.92 5.39
CA ALA A 327 9.04 -2.66 5.51
C ALA A 327 9.18 -3.90 6.42
N HIS A 328 10.24 -4.70 6.22
CA HIS A 328 10.46 -5.92 6.98
C HIS A 328 10.91 -5.62 8.41
N THR A 329 11.75 -4.61 8.61
CA THR A 329 12.16 -4.14 9.94
C THR A 329 10.96 -3.61 10.73
N ALA A 330 10.11 -2.79 10.11
CA ALA A 330 8.87 -2.31 10.74
C ALA A 330 7.90 -3.45 11.08
N GLN A 331 7.75 -4.45 10.19
CA GLN A 331 6.94 -5.65 10.47
C GLN A 331 7.48 -6.45 11.67
N ALA A 332 8.81 -6.64 11.74
CA ALA A 332 9.47 -7.33 12.84
C ALA A 332 9.31 -6.57 14.16
N VAL A 333 9.56 -5.25 14.18
CA VAL A 333 9.35 -4.39 15.35
C VAL A 333 7.92 -4.48 15.84
N VAL A 334 6.92 -4.35 14.96
CA VAL A 334 5.49 -4.45 15.33
C VAL A 334 5.13 -5.84 15.87
N ALA A 335 5.73 -6.90 15.34
CA ALA A 335 5.51 -8.25 15.81
C ALA A 335 6.13 -8.46 17.21
N LEU A 336 7.41 -8.10 17.39
CA LEU A 336 8.14 -8.25 18.65
C LEU A 336 7.55 -7.37 19.77
N ASP A 337 7.17 -6.12 19.47
CA ASP A 337 6.50 -5.24 20.43
C ASP A 337 5.17 -5.82 20.92
N ARG A 338 4.42 -6.48 20.03
CA ARG A 338 3.19 -7.18 20.43
C ARG A 338 3.51 -8.43 21.25
N THR A 339 4.53 -9.19 20.88
CA THR A 339 4.97 -10.36 21.64
C THR A 339 5.35 -9.98 23.07
N ALA A 340 6.16 -8.93 23.25
CA ALA A 340 6.56 -8.45 24.56
C ALA A 340 5.35 -8.06 25.42
N ARG A 341 4.36 -7.37 24.85
CA ARG A 341 3.13 -6.98 25.56
C ARG A 341 2.24 -8.16 25.95
N VAL A 342 2.16 -9.21 25.12
CA VAL A 342 1.29 -10.37 25.37
C VAL A 342 1.93 -11.35 26.34
N LEU A 343 3.24 -11.59 26.23
CA LEU A 343 3.94 -12.56 27.07
C LEU A 343 4.42 -11.97 28.41
N GLY A 344 4.60 -10.65 28.51
CA GLY A 344 5.06 -9.98 29.74
C GLY A 344 6.55 -10.17 30.06
N ASP A 345 7.12 -11.33 29.74
CA ASP A 345 8.50 -11.70 30.01
C ASP A 345 9.34 -11.68 28.71
N GLU A 346 9.88 -10.50 28.38
CA GLU A 346 10.82 -10.31 27.27
C GLU A 346 12.26 -10.46 27.75
N ASP A 347 13.00 -11.42 27.17
CA ASP A 347 14.43 -11.58 27.43
C ASP A 347 15.26 -10.42 26.85
N VAL A 348 16.48 -10.27 27.37
CA VAL A 348 17.37 -9.14 27.02
C VAL A 348 17.71 -9.11 25.52
N ASN A 349 17.90 -10.28 24.88
CA ASN A 349 18.27 -10.32 23.47
C ASN A 349 17.10 -9.90 22.57
N SER A 350 15.89 -10.43 22.84
CA SER A 350 14.67 -10.05 22.14
C SER A 350 14.38 -8.56 22.26
N ARG A 351 14.50 -8.01 23.48
CA ARG A 351 14.37 -6.58 23.74
C ARG A 351 15.37 -5.78 22.93
N SER A 352 16.65 -6.09 23.06
CA SER A 352 17.70 -5.36 22.36
C SER A 352 17.53 -5.42 20.83
N ALA A 353 17.06 -6.54 20.27
CA ALA A 353 16.84 -6.67 18.83
C ALA A 353 15.70 -5.76 18.36
N ARG A 354 14.60 -5.74 19.13
CA ARG A 354 13.46 -4.85 18.87
C ARG A 354 13.87 -3.38 18.96
N GLU A 355 14.60 -3.00 19.99
CA GLU A 355 15.06 -1.62 20.17
C GLU A 355 16.07 -1.20 19.10
N ASP A 356 17.01 -2.07 18.72
CA ASP A 356 17.92 -1.81 17.60
C ASP A 356 17.18 -1.62 16.28
N GLY A 357 16.13 -2.42 16.03
CA GLY A 357 15.25 -2.25 14.87
C GLY A 357 14.58 -0.89 14.84
N ILE A 358 14.11 -0.40 15.99
CA ILE A 358 13.54 0.95 16.11
C ILE A 358 14.61 2.01 15.82
N ARG A 359 15.80 1.89 16.44
CA ARG A 359 16.91 2.83 16.21
C ARG A 359 17.32 2.85 14.74
N TRP A 360 17.35 1.69 14.09
CA TRP A 360 17.65 1.57 12.66
C TRP A 360 16.62 2.30 11.77
N LEU A 361 15.33 2.22 12.11
CA LEU A 361 14.27 2.95 11.41
C LEU A 361 14.40 4.46 11.61
N LEU A 362 14.73 4.90 12.83
CA LEU A 362 14.93 6.31 13.17
C LEU A 362 16.23 6.90 12.57
N SER A 363 17.23 6.07 12.29
CA SER A 363 18.47 6.48 11.60
C SER A 363 18.29 6.57 10.07
N CYS A 364 17.08 6.90 9.58
CA CYS A 364 16.85 7.17 8.17
C CYS A 364 17.80 8.29 7.70
N PRO A 365 18.60 8.06 6.65
CA PRO A 365 19.70 8.99 6.29
C PRO A 365 19.22 10.26 5.58
N MET A 366 17.94 10.35 5.21
CA MET A 366 17.40 11.47 4.44
C MET A 366 16.91 12.58 5.36
N PRO A 367 17.28 13.86 5.11
CA PRO A 367 16.86 14.99 5.95
C PRO A 367 15.38 15.37 5.75
N ALA A 368 14.78 14.98 4.63
CA ALA A 368 13.34 15.06 4.36
C ALA A 368 12.86 13.68 3.91
N HIS A 369 11.72 13.20 4.43
CA HIS A 369 11.25 11.86 4.12
C HIS A 369 10.17 11.83 3.03
N GLU A 370 9.72 12.98 2.54
CA GLU A 370 8.89 13.06 1.33
C GLU A 370 9.62 12.43 0.14
N GLY A 371 9.10 11.30 -0.35
CA GLY A 371 9.73 10.53 -1.43
C GLY A 371 10.97 9.73 -1.02
N CYS A 372 11.27 9.61 0.28
CA CYS A 372 12.38 8.81 0.77
C CYS A 372 12.20 7.33 0.43
N ALA A 373 13.31 6.69 0.03
CA ALA A 373 13.36 5.25 -0.27
C ALA A 373 12.83 4.39 0.89
N ASP A 374 12.93 4.86 2.13
CA ASP A 374 12.44 4.13 3.30
C ASP A 374 10.92 4.08 3.42
N LEU A 375 10.21 4.98 2.74
CA LEU A 375 8.76 5.03 2.72
C LEU A 375 8.17 4.49 1.41
N LEU A 376 9.01 4.18 0.42
CA LEU A 376 8.56 3.59 -0.85
C LEU A 376 8.03 2.18 -0.61
N ASN A 377 6.91 1.89 -1.27
CA ASN A 377 6.33 0.56 -1.29
C ASN A 377 7.32 -0.45 -1.87
N THR A 378 7.30 -1.66 -1.31
CA THR A 378 8.16 -2.76 -1.76
C THR A 378 7.35 -4.00 -2.06
N GLN A 379 7.93 -4.96 -2.76
CA GLN A 379 7.29 -6.23 -3.06
C GLN A 379 8.30 -7.37 -2.99
N GLU A 380 7.81 -8.57 -2.73
CA GLU A 380 8.59 -9.80 -2.73
C GLU A 380 7.77 -10.99 -3.23
N GLU A 381 8.46 -12.08 -3.52
CA GLU A 381 7.85 -13.35 -3.92
C GLU A 381 8.17 -14.44 -2.91
N VAL A 382 7.13 -15.14 -2.46
CA VAL A 382 7.28 -16.39 -1.71
C VAL A 382 7.06 -17.54 -2.68
N ARG A 383 8.15 -18.22 -3.02
CA ARG A 383 8.16 -19.36 -3.94
C ARG A 383 8.19 -20.68 -3.19
N ARG A 384 7.32 -21.61 -3.59
CA ARG A 384 7.25 -22.97 -3.04
C ARG A 384 7.15 -23.97 -4.19
N PRO A 385 7.75 -25.18 -4.05
CA PRO A 385 7.42 -26.28 -4.94
C PRO A 385 5.91 -26.55 -4.91
N HIS A 386 5.32 -26.77 -6.08
CA HIS A 386 3.91 -27.14 -6.14
C HIS A 386 3.72 -28.54 -5.53
N PRO A 387 2.72 -28.74 -4.66
CA PRO A 387 2.56 -29.96 -3.86
C PRO A 387 2.37 -31.24 -4.68
N GLN A 388 1.82 -31.13 -5.89
CA GLN A 388 1.53 -32.27 -6.77
C GLN A 388 2.48 -32.36 -7.97
N ASP A 389 3.28 -31.31 -8.22
CA ASP A 389 4.14 -31.23 -9.40
C ASP A 389 5.42 -30.48 -9.04
N SER A 390 6.48 -31.22 -8.74
CA SER A 390 7.76 -30.64 -8.29
C SER A 390 8.42 -29.72 -9.32
N TRP A 391 8.03 -29.81 -10.59
CA TRP A 391 8.52 -28.93 -11.65
C TRP A 391 7.79 -27.58 -11.70
N ARG A 392 6.62 -27.48 -11.07
CA ARG A 392 5.87 -26.22 -10.94
C ARG A 392 6.22 -25.51 -9.64
N GLN A 393 6.16 -24.19 -9.69
CA GLN A 393 6.32 -23.33 -8.52
C GLN A 393 4.98 -22.65 -8.22
N GLU A 394 4.55 -22.76 -6.97
CA GLU A 394 3.61 -21.81 -6.40
C GLU A 394 4.35 -20.50 -6.13
N VAL A 395 3.77 -19.39 -6.58
CA VAL A 395 4.32 -18.05 -6.34
C VAL A 395 3.25 -17.18 -5.68
N LEU A 396 3.52 -16.76 -4.45
CA LEU A 396 2.76 -15.71 -3.78
C LEU A 396 3.49 -14.37 -3.95
N PHE A 397 2.86 -13.43 -4.65
CA PHE A 397 3.32 -12.06 -4.72
C PHE A 397 2.84 -11.28 -3.50
N VAL A 398 3.79 -10.79 -2.70
CA VAL A 398 3.52 -10.00 -1.50
C VAL A 398 3.91 -8.55 -1.80
N ARG A 399 2.98 -7.64 -1.55
CA ARG A 399 3.17 -6.20 -1.66
C ARG A 399 3.12 -5.59 -0.27
N HIS A 400 4.04 -4.69 0.01
CA HIS A 400 4.20 -4.05 1.31
C HIS A 400 3.88 -2.56 1.19
N PHE A 401 2.82 -2.13 1.89
CA PHE A 401 2.53 -0.70 2.07
C PHE A 401 3.46 -0.14 3.14
N THR A 402 4.69 0.16 2.74
CA THR A 402 5.82 0.47 3.64
C THR A 402 5.48 1.61 4.59
N ALA A 403 4.90 2.71 4.07
CA ALA A 403 4.49 3.84 4.88
C ALA A 403 3.52 3.45 6.02
N ALA A 404 2.53 2.60 5.77
CA ALA A 404 1.60 2.12 6.79
C ALA A 404 2.30 1.24 7.85
N TRP A 405 3.28 0.44 7.45
CA TRP A 405 4.10 -0.33 8.41
C TRP A 405 4.99 0.58 9.25
N MET A 406 5.59 1.60 8.66
CA MET A 406 6.40 2.61 9.35
C MET A 406 5.58 3.34 10.41
N VAL A 407 4.38 3.84 10.06
CA VAL A 407 3.47 4.46 11.05
C VAL A 407 3.21 3.52 12.23
N ARG A 408 2.93 2.24 11.96
CA ARG A 408 2.62 1.28 13.03
C ARG A 408 3.82 0.94 13.91
N ALA A 409 5.04 0.94 13.36
CA ALA A 409 6.26 0.72 14.13
C ALA A 409 6.63 1.94 14.98
N LEU A 410 6.53 3.14 14.41
CA LEU A 410 6.87 4.41 15.08
C LEU A 410 5.87 4.80 16.17
N LEU A 411 4.61 4.32 16.07
CA LEU A 411 3.59 4.50 17.10
C LEU A 411 3.63 3.42 18.21
N THR A 412 4.63 2.53 18.20
CA THR A 412 4.83 1.62 19.35
C THR A 412 5.31 2.42 20.56
N ARG A 413 4.92 1.97 21.77
CA ARG A 413 5.40 2.60 23.00
C ARG A 413 6.93 2.56 23.10
N GLY A 414 7.54 1.44 22.71
CA GLY A 414 9.00 1.32 22.69
C GLY A 414 9.68 2.34 21.76
N ALA A 415 9.05 2.72 20.63
CA ALA A 415 9.62 3.72 19.74
C ALA A 415 9.63 5.12 20.38
N TRP A 416 8.55 5.47 21.08
CA TRP A 416 8.46 6.72 21.83
C TRP A 416 9.46 6.76 22.99
N ASP A 417 9.51 5.69 23.80
CA ASP A 417 10.40 5.63 24.96
C ASP A 417 11.89 5.76 24.55
N ILE A 418 12.29 5.14 23.43
CA ILE A 418 13.63 5.29 22.84
C ILE A 418 13.85 6.72 22.35
N ALA A 419 12.88 7.29 21.64
CA ALA A 419 13.02 8.64 21.12
C ALA A 419 13.22 9.67 22.24
N VAL A 420 12.47 9.56 23.33
CA VAL A 420 12.62 10.42 24.52
C VAL A 420 13.97 10.18 25.21
N ALA A 421 14.33 8.92 25.45
CA ALA A 421 15.58 8.58 26.15
C ALA A 421 16.84 9.03 25.40
N GLU A 422 16.77 9.11 24.06
CA GLU A 422 17.91 9.41 23.20
C GLU A 422 17.84 10.79 22.53
N GLY A 423 16.86 11.64 22.90
CA GLY A 423 16.70 12.99 22.34
C GLY A 423 16.38 13.00 20.83
N ARG A 424 15.64 11.98 20.36
CA ARG A 424 15.27 11.78 18.94
C ARG A 424 13.77 12.02 18.68
N GLU A 425 13.06 12.71 19.58
CA GLU A 425 11.62 12.96 19.45
C GLU A 425 11.27 13.72 18.16
N GLU A 426 12.08 14.71 17.79
CA GLU A 426 11.85 15.47 16.56
C GLU A 426 12.01 14.61 15.31
N ALA A 427 13.04 13.74 15.28
CA ALA A 427 13.25 12.80 14.18
C ALA A 427 12.09 11.79 14.07
N LEU A 428 11.59 11.30 15.21
CA LEU A 428 10.43 10.42 15.23
C LEU A 428 9.18 11.13 14.70
N ARG A 429 8.89 12.36 15.16
CA ARG A 429 7.72 13.14 14.71
C ARG A 429 7.79 13.47 13.23
N ALA A 430 8.95 13.88 12.72
CA ALA A 430 9.14 14.18 11.30
C ALA A 430 8.92 12.94 10.42
N LEU A 431 9.57 11.82 10.74
CA LEU A 431 9.41 10.57 9.99
C LEU A 431 7.99 10.01 10.07
N LEU A 432 7.34 10.10 11.24
CA LEU A 432 5.95 9.70 11.42
C LEU A 432 5.00 10.56 10.57
N ALA A 433 5.18 11.88 10.56
CA ALA A 433 4.36 12.79 9.75
C ALA A 433 4.47 12.47 8.25
N ASP A 434 5.69 12.24 7.74
CA ASP A 434 5.91 11.90 6.34
C ASP A 434 5.38 10.50 5.98
N ALA A 435 5.46 9.54 6.91
CA ALA A 435 4.85 8.21 6.75
C ALA A 435 3.31 8.31 6.69
N VAL A 436 2.69 9.12 7.56
CA VAL A 436 1.25 9.39 7.53
C VAL A 436 0.84 10.07 6.23
N ALA A 437 1.60 11.06 5.77
CA ALA A 437 1.38 11.70 4.48
C ALA A 437 1.49 10.69 3.33
N GLY A 438 2.47 9.78 3.38
CA GLY A 438 2.61 8.67 2.43
C GLY A 438 1.44 7.69 2.41
N VAL A 439 0.81 7.46 3.57
CA VAL A 439 -0.42 6.67 3.66
C VAL A 439 -1.59 7.41 3.03
N LEU A 440 -1.77 8.71 3.33
CA LEU A 440 -2.87 9.52 2.81
C LEU A 440 -2.79 9.73 1.29
N ARG A 441 -1.58 9.87 0.72
CA ARG A 441 -1.40 10.09 -0.73
C ARG A 441 -1.95 8.96 -1.60
N GLN A 442 -2.00 7.73 -1.09
CA GLN A 442 -2.46 6.56 -1.83
C GLN A 442 -3.95 6.25 -1.60
N GLN A 443 -4.67 7.13 -0.91
CA GLN A 443 -6.06 6.97 -0.56
C GLN A 443 -6.95 7.75 -1.54
N ASP A 444 -7.97 7.09 -2.08
CA ASP A 444 -9.05 7.70 -2.85
C ASP A 444 -10.43 7.16 -2.41
N GLU A 445 -11.40 8.04 -2.18
CA GLU A 445 -12.76 7.71 -1.70
C GLU A 445 -12.89 6.62 -0.61
N GLY A 446 -12.05 6.67 0.43
CA GLY A 446 -12.01 5.69 1.52
C GLY A 446 -11.29 4.37 1.23
N ILE A 447 -10.73 4.18 0.04
CA ILE A 447 -9.99 2.97 -0.37
C ILE A 447 -8.55 3.34 -0.72
N TRP A 448 -7.63 2.40 -0.55
CA TRP A 448 -6.23 2.58 -0.93
C TRP A 448 -5.93 1.89 -2.23
N ASN A 449 -5.20 2.60 -3.08
CA ASN A 449 -4.83 2.14 -4.39
C ASN A 449 -3.36 1.75 -4.43
N TRP A 450 -3.05 0.62 -5.05
CA TRP A 450 -1.68 0.27 -5.36
C TRP A 450 -1.32 0.76 -6.75
N ASP A 451 -0.22 1.51 -6.87
CA ASP A 451 0.27 1.98 -8.16
C ASP A 451 0.69 0.77 -9.04
N GLY A 452 -0.10 0.47 -10.08
CA GLY A 452 0.14 -0.63 -11.01
C GLY A 452 -1.13 -1.16 -11.70
N HIS A 453 -0.97 -2.05 -12.68
CA HIS A 453 -2.07 -2.44 -13.58
C HIS A 453 -2.91 -3.67 -13.12
N ASP A 454 -2.43 -4.49 -12.18
CA ASP A 454 -3.04 -5.81 -11.92
C ASP A 454 -3.86 -5.92 -10.62
N LEU A 455 -3.67 -5.01 -9.66
CA LEU A 455 -4.34 -5.02 -8.35
C LEU A 455 -4.54 -3.57 -7.88
N GLY A 456 -5.42 -2.83 -8.54
CA GLY A 456 -5.59 -1.40 -8.31
C GLY A 456 -6.16 -1.10 -6.92
N ARG A 457 -7.14 -1.88 -6.42
CA ARG A 457 -7.86 -1.59 -5.15
C ARG A 457 -7.80 -2.76 -4.15
N PRO A 458 -6.62 -3.13 -3.63
CA PRO A 458 -6.48 -4.28 -2.76
C PRO A 458 -7.03 -4.04 -1.34
N LEU A 459 -7.81 -5.00 -0.82
CA LEU A 459 -8.36 -4.87 0.54
C LEU A 459 -7.30 -4.87 1.64
N TRP A 460 -6.20 -5.60 1.43
CA TRP A 460 -5.10 -5.64 2.39
C TRP A 460 -4.49 -4.25 2.63
N MET A 461 -4.41 -3.43 1.58
CA MET A 461 -3.82 -2.09 1.64
C MET A 461 -4.78 -1.11 2.30
N THR A 462 -6.07 -1.24 1.99
CA THR A 462 -7.13 -0.47 2.67
C THR A 462 -7.14 -0.73 4.17
N TYR A 463 -7.02 -2.00 4.59
CA TYR A 463 -6.88 -2.34 6.00
C TYR A 463 -5.63 -1.72 6.64
N GLN A 464 -4.47 -1.86 5.99
CA GLN A 464 -3.21 -1.33 6.51
C GLN A 464 -3.25 0.21 6.64
N GLY A 465 -3.76 0.91 5.62
CA GLY A 465 -3.90 2.37 5.61
C GLY A 465 -4.88 2.85 6.69
N LEU A 466 -6.10 2.31 6.73
CA LEU A 466 -7.10 2.71 7.73
C LEU A 466 -6.60 2.44 9.16
N SER A 467 -6.02 1.27 9.41
CA SER A 467 -5.52 0.91 10.75
C SER A 467 -4.35 1.79 11.19
N ALA A 468 -3.45 2.15 10.28
CA ALA A 468 -2.35 3.08 10.55
C ALA A 468 -2.87 4.49 10.90
N LEU A 469 -3.80 5.02 10.09
CA LEU A 469 -4.38 6.35 10.34
C LEU A 469 -5.23 6.39 11.60
N ARG A 470 -5.94 5.31 11.93
CA ARG A 470 -6.67 5.22 13.21
C ARG A 470 -5.73 5.27 14.40
N ALA A 471 -4.63 4.49 14.35
CA ALA A 471 -3.63 4.49 15.41
C ALA A 471 -3.00 5.89 15.58
N HIS A 472 -2.67 6.55 14.48
CA HIS A 472 -2.15 7.91 14.49
C HIS A 472 -3.16 8.91 15.07
N ALA A 473 -4.43 8.84 14.64
CA ALA A 473 -5.47 9.70 15.18
C ALA A 473 -5.62 9.52 16.69
N VAL A 474 -5.65 8.28 17.20
CA VAL A 474 -5.72 8.01 18.63
C VAL A 474 -4.51 8.60 19.36
N TRP A 475 -3.29 8.41 18.84
CA TRP A 475 -2.07 8.95 19.42
C TRP A 475 -2.10 10.49 19.53
N MET A 476 -2.53 11.18 18.48
CA MET A 476 -2.65 12.65 18.46
C MET A 476 -3.63 13.21 19.51
N TYR A 477 -4.62 12.43 19.94
CA TYR A 477 -5.61 12.85 20.93
C TYR A 477 -5.33 12.28 22.34
N GLN A 478 -4.16 11.67 22.58
CA GLN A 478 -3.77 11.26 23.93
C GLN A 478 -3.33 12.49 24.75
N PRO A 479 -3.89 12.70 25.96
CA PRO A 479 -3.43 13.76 26.84
C PRO A 479 -1.98 13.48 27.28
N GLY A 480 -1.05 14.37 26.92
CA GLY A 480 0.36 14.30 27.31
C GLY A 480 1.33 13.71 26.27
N ALA A 481 0.92 13.59 25.00
CA ALA A 481 1.83 13.29 23.87
C ALA A 481 2.69 14.49 23.46
#